data_AF-A0AAN8IAD5-F1
#
_entry.id   AF-A0AAN8IAD5-F1
#
_cell.length_a   1.000
_cell.length_b   1.000
_cell.length_c   1.000
_cell.angle_alpha   90.00
_cell.angle_beta   90.00
_cell.angle_gamma   90.00
#
_symmetry.space_group_name_H-M   'P 1'
#
loop_
_entity.id
_entity.type
_entity.pdbx_description
1 polymer ?
#
loop_
_entity_poly.entity_id
_entity_poly.type
_entity_poly.pdbx_seq_one_letter_code
_entity_poly.pdbx_strand_id
1 'polypeptide(L)'
;MSSESFENCSRNESYDFARYAVIVYIGTPIALAGVVCNCILLRLFSKCRSRKSPTLYLLVLAIFDLLMDLLYIPFFTVDALAIYHQNEFLYHIWHVYAMLVFGTSRM
;
A
#
# COMPACT_ATOMS: atom_id res chain seq x y z
N MET A 1 -8.22 22.64 -38.83
CA MET A 1 -9.13 21.94 -37.91
C MET A 1 -8.49 20.61 -37.53
N SER A 2 -7.42 20.64 -36.73
CA SER A 2 -6.62 19.42 -36.45
C SER A 2 -5.82 19.48 -35.14
N SER A 3 -6.12 20.42 -34.23
CA SER A 3 -5.29 20.63 -33.02
C SER A 3 -6.03 20.37 -31.70
N GLU A 4 -7.37 20.38 -31.67
CA GLU A 4 -8.14 20.19 -30.42
C GLU A 4 -8.27 18.72 -29.97
N SER A 5 -7.98 17.74 -30.83
CA SER A 5 -8.11 16.32 -30.49
C SER A 5 -6.88 15.72 -29.77
N PHE A 6 -5.70 16.32 -29.91
CA PHE A 6 -4.50 15.87 -29.18
C PHE A 6 -4.36 16.51 -27.79
N GLU A 7 -4.85 17.74 -27.58
CA GLU A 7 -4.86 18.38 -26.25
C GLU A 7 -5.87 17.74 -25.29
N ASN A 8 -6.99 17.22 -25.79
CA ASN A 8 -7.98 16.54 -24.95
C ASN A 8 -7.60 15.10 -24.57
N CYS A 9 -6.63 14.48 -25.25
CA CYS A 9 -6.14 13.15 -24.87
C CYS A 9 -5.12 13.20 -23.73
N SER A 10 -4.53 14.38 -23.47
CA SER A 10 -3.58 14.59 -22.36
C SER A 10 -4.23 15.19 -21.11
N ARG A 11 -5.48 15.67 -21.20
CA ARG A 11 -6.20 16.34 -20.11
C ARG A 11 -7.27 15.46 -19.45
N ASN A 12 -7.07 14.14 -19.45
CA ASN A 12 -7.94 13.20 -18.71
C ASN A 12 -7.17 12.28 -17.76
N GLU A 13 -5.86 12.51 -17.58
CA GLU A 13 -5.04 11.77 -16.61
C GLU A 13 -4.64 12.62 -15.40
N SER A 14 -5.42 13.68 -15.11
CA SER A 14 -5.40 14.25 -13.77
C SER A 14 -5.73 13.13 -12.80
N TYR A 15 -4.80 12.79 -11.91
CA TYR A 15 -4.97 11.83 -10.83
C TYR A 15 -6.38 11.99 -10.25
N ASP A 16 -7.30 11.08 -10.60
CA ASP A 16 -8.71 11.31 -10.39
C ASP A 16 -8.92 11.46 -8.88
N PHE A 17 -9.49 12.57 -8.42
CA PHE A 17 -9.65 12.83 -6.98
C PHE A 17 -10.33 11.63 -6.29
N ALA A 18 -11.18 10.91 -7.03
CA ALA A 18 -11.75 9.62 -6.64
C ALA A 18 -10.70 8.55 -6.27
N ARG A 19 -9.65 8.36 -7.08
CA ARG A 19 -8.56 7.41 -6.80
C ARG A 19 -7.77 7.81 -5.56
N TYR A 20 -7.44 9.09 -5.44
CA TYR A 20 -6.78 9.63 -4.24
C TYR A 20 -7.65 9.41 -3.00
N ALA A 21 -8.94 9.76 -3.08
CA ALA A 21 -9.86 9.65 -1.96
C ALA A 21 -10.08 8.20 -1.52
N VAL A 22 -10.23 7.27 -2.47
CA VAL A 22 -10.38 5.84 -2.13
C VAL A 22 -9.10 5.30 -1.49
N ILE A 23 -7.92 5.63 -2.02
CA ILE A 23 -6.66 5.14 -1.46
C ILE A 23 -6.43 5.71 -0.06
N VAL A 24 -6.57 7.02 0.12
CA VAL A 24 -6.20 7.71 1.37
C VAL A 24 -7.30 7.61 2.43
N TYR A 25 -8.57 7.85 2.09
CA TYR A 25 -9.65 7.87 3.08
C TYR A 25 -10.25 6.50 3.38
N ILE A 26 -10.15 5.54 2.46
CA ILE A 26 -10.73 4.20 2.65
C ILE A 26 -9.60 3.17 2.82
N GLY A 27 -8.66 3.14 1.89
CA GLY A 27 -7.57 2.17 1.88
C GLY A 27 -6.62 2.29 3.07
N THR A 28 -6.11 3.48 3.35
CA THR A 28 -5.17 3.71 4.47
C THR A 28 -5.75 3.30 5.84
N PRO A 29 -6.98 3.70 6.25
CA PRO A 29 -7.51 3.25 7.54
C PRO A 29 -7.81 1.76 7.59
N ILE A 30 -8.22 1.14 6.47
CA ILE A 30 -8.40 -0.32 6.40
C ILE A 30 -7.06 -1.02 6.58
N ALA A 31 -6.02 -0.60 5.87
CA ALA A 31 -4.68 -1.15 6.01
C ALA A 31 -4.12 -0.93 7.43
N LEU A 32 -4.35 0.24 8.03
CA LEU A 32 -3.93 0.52 9.40
C LEU A 32 -4.66 -0.38 10.42
N ALA A 33 -5.97 -0.58 10.24
CA ALA A 33 -6.75 -1.51 11.06
C ALA A 33 -6.28 -2.96 10.85
N GLY A 34 -5.97 -3.34 9.61
CA GLY A 34 -5.37 -4.62 9.25
C GLY A 34 -4.05 -4.85 9.99
N VAL A 35 -3.12 -3.90 9.92
CA VAL A 35 -1.84 -3.96 10.66
C VAL A 35 -2.07 -4.16 12.15
N VAL A 36 -2.96 -3.38 12.77
CA VAL A 36 -3.23 -3.48 14.21
C VAL A 36 -3.83 -4.84 14.56
N CYS A 37 -4.87 -5.29 13.85
CA CYS A 37 -5.53 -6.56 14.09
C CYS A 37 -4.59 -7.76 13.85
N ASN A 38 -3.87 -7.77 12.73
CA ASN A 38 -2.94 -8.84 12.39
C ASN A 38 -1.72 -8.85 13.33
N CYS A 39 -1.26 -7.70 13.83
CA CYS A 39 -0.26 -7.63 14.90
C CYS A 39 -0.76 -8.26 16.22
N ILE A 40 -2.01 -8.01 16.59
CA ILE A 40 -2.62 -8.61 17.79
C ILE A 40 -2.70 -10.13 17.64
N LEU A 41 -3.17 -10.62 16.47
CA LEU A 41 -3.22 -12.04 16.15
C LEU A 41 -1.83 -12.69 16.21
N LEU A 42 -0.82 -12.04 15.62
CA LEU A 42 0.56 -12.50 15.70
C LEU A 42 1.06 -12.61 17.14
N ARG A 43 0.81 -11.61 17.99
CA ARG A 43 1.20 -11.66 19.41
C ARG A 43 0.46 -12.77 20.16
N LEU A 44 -0.83 -12.94 19.90
CA LEU A 44 -1.65 -13.96 20.53
C LEU A 44 -1.14 -15.37 20.19
N PHE A 45 -0.89 -15.63 18.91
CA PHE A 45 -0.40 -16.94 18.44
C PHE A 45 1.07 -17.18 18.80
N SER A 46 1.90 -16.15 18.85
CA SER A 46 3.31 -16.27 19.30
C SER A 46 3.41 -16.61 20.79
N LYS A 47 2.45 -16.16 21.60
CA LYS A 47 2.42 -16.44 23.05
C LYS A 47 1.82 -17.82 23.36
N CYS A 48 0.93 -18.34 22.51
CA CYS A 48 0.32 -19.66 22.68
C CYS A 48 1.29 -20.77 22.26
N ARG A 49 1.92 -21.44 23.24
CA ARG A 49 2.90 -22.52 23.02
C ARG A 49 2.32 -23.80 22.37
N SER A 50 1.00 -23.93 22.28
CA SER A 50 0.34 -25.10 21.69
C SER A 50 0.14 -24.91 20.19
N ARG A 51 1.12 -25.35 19.40
CA ARG A 51 1.05 -25.39 17.93
C ARG A 51 0.11 -26.51 17.47
N LYS A 52 -1.20 -26.30 17.58
CA LYS A 52 -2.17 -27.15 16.86
C LYS A 52 -2.20 -26.70 15.39
N SER A 53 -2.31 -27.65 14.46
CA SER A 53 -2.34 -27.43 13.00
C SER A 53 -3.11 -26.18 12.53
N PRO A 54 -4.36 -25.90 13.00
CA PRO A 54 -5.11 -24.70 12.58
C PRO A 54 -4.48 -23.37 13.02
N THR A 55 -3.69 -23.34 14.10
CA THR A 55 -3.05 -22.13 14.61
C THR A 55 -1.85 -21.71 13.76
N LEU A 56 -1.19 -22.66 13.08
CA LEU A 56 -0.10 -22.36 12.15
C LEU A 56 -0.63 -21.69 10.88
N TYR A 57 -1.76 -22.16 10.35
CA TYR A 57 -2.41 -21.54 9.20
C TYR A 57 -2.78 -20.08 9.49
N LEU A 58 -3.42 -19.82 10.64
CA LEU A 58 -3.80 -18.46 11.04
C LEU A 58 -2.58 -17.56 11.29
N LEU A 59 -1.48 -18.11 11.79
CA LEU A 59 -0.24 -17.36 11.96
C LEU A 59 0.39 -16.98 10.62
N VAL A 60 0.45 -17.92 9.66
CA VAL A 60 0.93 -17.64 8.30
C VAL A 60 0.05 -16.60 7.62
N LEU A 61 -1.28 -16.74 7.75
CA LEU A 61 -2.24 -15.77 7.22
C LEU A 61 -2.00 -14.35 7.79
N ALA A 62 -1.83 -14.22 9.11
CA ALA A 62 -1.54 -12.93 9.74
C ALA A 62 -0.20 -12.32 9.30
N ILE A 63 0.81 -13.15 9.00
CA ILE A 63 2.10 -12.68 8.45
C ILE A 63 1.91 -12.14 7.03
N PHE A 64 1.20 -12.88 6.18
CA PHE A 64 0.96 -12.45 4.80
C PHE A 64 0.08 -11.20 4.73
N ASP A 65 -0.94 -11.10 5.58
CA ASP A 65 -1.78 -9.90 5.63
C ASP A 65 -0.96 -8.69 6.12
N LEU A 66 -0.12 -8.84 7.15
CA LEU A 66 0.79 -7.78 7.57
C LEU A 66 1.76 -7.37 6.46
N LEU A 67 2.30 -8.34 5.73
CA LEU A 67 3.18 -8.06 4.60
C LEU A 67 2.43 -7.26 3.52
N MET A 68 1.21 -7.67 3.19
CA MET A 68 0.36 -6.98 2.21
C MET A 68 0.01 -5.56 2.66
N ASP A 69 -0.38 -5.36 3.94
CA ASP A 69 -0.70 -4.04 4.48
C ASP A 69 0.55 -3.14 4.52
N LEU A 70 1.71 -3.69 4.92
CA LEU A 70 2.98 -2.96 4.95
C LEU A 70 3.51 -2.63 3.57
N LEU A 71 3.19 -3.42 2.54
CA LEU A 71 3.49 -3.07 1.15
C LEU A 71 2.49 -2.02 0.64
N TYR A 72 1.21 -2.15 0.99
CA TYR A 72 0.15 -1.25 0.52
C TYR A 72 0.38 0.21 0.92
N ILE A 73 0.70 0.46 2.19
CA ILE A 73 0.87 1.82 2.73
C ILE A 73 1.94 2.62 1.95
N PRO A 74 3.20 2.18 1.84
CA PRO A 74 4.21 2.90 1.09
C PRO A 74 3.92 2.91 -0.41
N PHE A 75 3.36 1.84 -0.98
CA PHE A 75 3.14 1.79 -2.43
C PHE A 75 2.02 2.72 -2.90
N PHE A 76 0.90 2.75 -2.17
CA PHE A 76 -0.29 3.51 -2.55
C PHE A 76 -0.49 4.78 -1.73
N THR A 77 -0.35 4.71 -0.40
CA THR A 77 -0.62 5.89 0.46
C THR A 77 0.49 6.94 0.34
N VAL A 78 1.76 6.53 0.37
CA VAL A 78 2.89 7.49 0.25
C VAL A 78 2.99 8.06 -1.16
N ASP A 79 2.69 7.28 -2.21
CA ASP A 79 2.58 7.78 -3.60
C ASP A 79 1.53 8.88 -3.71
N ALA A 80 0.30 8.57 -3.26
CA ALA A 80 -0.81 9.50 -3.28
C ALA A 80 -0.51 10.78 -2.49
N LEU A 81 0.14 10.65 -1.32
CA LEU A 81 0.50 11.79 -0.49
C LEU A 81 1.64 12.62 -1.11
N ALA A 82 2.66 11.99 -1.70
CA ALA A 82 3.75 12.69 -2.37
C ALA A 82 3.24 13.55 -3.53
N ILE A 83 2.34 13.01 -4.34
CA ILE A 83 1.72 13.70 -5.48
C ILE A 83 0.78 14.81 -5.00
N TYR A 84 -0.06 14.55 -4.00
CA TYR A 84 -1.06 15.52 -3.52
C TYR A 84 -0.42 16.70 -2.77
N HIS A 85 0.57 16.43 -1.93
CA HIS A 85 1.26 17.46 -1.17
C HIS A 85 2.45 18.11 -1.90
N GLN A 86 2.76 17.66 -3.13
CA GLN A 86 3.90 18.15 -3.95
C GLN A 86 5.24 18.16 -3.17
N ASN A 87 5.42 17.20 -2.27
CA ASN A 87 6.61 17.12 -1.41
C ASN A 87 7.69 16.27 -2.07
N GLU A 88 8.74 16.93 -2.57
CA GLU A 88 9.88 16.27 -3.23
C GLU A 88 10.56 15.22 -2.35
N PHE A 89 10.61 15.43 -1.03
CA PHE A 89 11.21 14.49 -0.09
C PHE A 89 10.45 13.16 0.00
N LEU A 90 9.12 13.23 0.08
CA LEU A 90 8.27 12.03 0.12
C LEU A 90 8.35 11.27 -1.21
N TYR A 91 8.40 12.01 -2.31
CA TYR A 91 8.56 11.43 -3.64
C TYR A 91 9.90 10.69 -3.78
N HIS A 92 11.00 11.26 -3.29
CA HIS A 92 12.30 10.60 -3.30
C HIS A 92 12.31 9.31 -2.48
N ILE A 93 11.76 9.33 -1.27
CA ILE A 93 11.64 8.14 -0.42
C ILE A 93 10.81 7.06 -1.11
N TRP A 94 9.66 7.45 -1.66
CA TRP A 94 8.79 6.54 -2.39
C TRP A 94 9.51 5.92 -3.59
N HIS A 95 10.21 6.72 -4.37
CA HIS A 95 10.88 6.25 -5.59
C HIS A 95 12.02 5.27 -5.27
N VAL A 96 12.82 5.53 -4.23
CA VAL A 96 13.86 4.59 -3.76
C VAL A 96 13.23 3.29 -3.27
N TYR A 97 12.16 3.39 -2.49
CA TYR A 97 11.42 2.22 -2.01
C TYR A 97 10.85 1.38 -3.16
N ALA A 98 10.16 2.01 -4.12
CA ALA A 98 9.61 1.34 -5.28
C ALA A 98 10.71 0.63 -6.09
N MET A 99 11.84 1.29 -6.32
CA MET A 99 12.98 0.71 -7.04
C MET A 99 13.53 -0.54 -6.32
N LEU A 100 13.63 -0.52 -4.99
CA LEU A 100 14.06 -1.68 -4.22
C LEU A 100 13.06 -2.84 -4.32
N VAL A 101 11.76 -2.57 -4.15
CA VAL A 101 10.72 -3.60 -4.24
C VAL A 101 10.70 -4.23 -5.63
N PHE A 102 10.67 -3.42 -6.69
CA PHE A 102 10.71 -3.92 -8.06
C PHE A 102 12.01 -4.66 -8.37
N GLY A 103 13.16 -4.15 -7.89
CA GLY A 103 14.45 -4.81 -8.03
C GLY A 103 14.47 -6.20 -7.40
N THR A 104 13.99 -6.33 -6.15
CA THR A 104 13.94 -7.63 -5.45
C THR A 104 13.00 -8.63 -6.11
N SER A 105 11.93 -8.19 -6.78
CA SER A 105 11.02 -9.09 -7.51
C SER A 105 11.57 -9.64 -8.83
N ARG A 106 12.60 -8.99 -9.39
CA ARG A 106 13.20 -9.33 -10.68
C ARG A 106 14.51 -10.12 -10.57
N MET A 107 15.04 -10.29 -9.35
CA MET A 107 16.17 -11.16 -9.02
C MET A 107 15.69 -12.58 -8.72
#